data_AF-A0A0A2BWR8-F1
#
_entry.id   AF-A0A0A2BWR8-F1
#
_cell.length_a   1.000
_cell.length_b   1.000
_cell.length_c   1.000
_cell.angle_alpha   90.00
_cell.angle_beta   90.00
_cell.angle_gamma   90.00
#
_symmetry.space_group_name_H-M   'P 1'
#
loop_
_entity.id
_entity.type
_entity.pdbx_description
1 polymer ?
#
loop_
_entity_poly.entity_id
_entity_poly.type
_entity_poly.pdbx_seq_one_letter_code
_entity_poly.pdbx_strand_id
1 'polypeptide(L)' 'MAVLPFKNQMRIFSTSKSVIRYRGFVLIEQLNKSWLIRPEKSPLVLLPFRTSICSLIEAKQILESKLSEQERSLEVA' A
#
# COMPACT_ATOMS: atom_id res chain seq x y z
N MET A 1 26.32 25.26 -14.06
CA MET A 1 25.17 24.54 -13.46
C MET A 1 24.83 23.36 -14.37
N ALA A 2 25.22 22.13 -14.01
CA ALA A 2 24.94 20.95 -14.83
C ALA A 2 23.69 20.24 -14.27
N VAL A 3 22.61 20.24 -15.04
CA VAL A 3 21.41 19.45 -14.75
C VAL A 3 21.71 18.01 -15.13
N LEU A 4 21.83 17.13 -14.13
CA LEU A 4 21.95 15.69 -14.37
C LEU A 4 20.63 15.18 -14.97
N PRO A 5 20.64 14.40 -16.06
CA PRO A 5 19.43 13.81 -16.58
C PRO A 5 18.93 12.76 -15.57
N PHE A 6 17.70 12.93 -15.10
CA PHE A 6 17.00 11.94 -14.30
C PHE A 6 16.85 10.67 -15.16
N LYS A 7 17.79 9.73 -15.02
CA LYS A 7 17.70 8.41 -15.67
C LYS A 7 16.40 7.77 -15.20
N ASN A 8 15.51 7.52 -16.14
CA ASN A 8 14.27 6.77 -15.94
C ASN A 8 14.62 5.30 -15.68
N GLN A 9 15.13 5.02 -14.48
CA GLN A 9 15.63 3.71 -14.09
C GLN A 9 14.50 2.97 -13.37
N MET A 10 13.89 2.01 -14.07
CA MET A 10 13.05 0.99 -13.43
C MET A 10 13.93 0.17 -12.50
N ARG A 11 13.96 0.55 -11.22
CA ARG A 11 14.61 -0.24 -10.18
C ARG A 11 13.77 -1.48 -9.90
N ILE A 12 14.25 -2.64 -10.34
CA ILE A 12 13.76 -3.92 -9.84
C ILE A 12 14.26 -4.06 -8.40
N PHE A 13 13.38 -3.75 -7.45
CA PHE A 13 13.65 -3.95 -6.04
C PHE A 13 13.40 -5.42 -5.68
N SER A 14 14.44 -6.24 -5.70
CA SER A 14 14.47 -7.54 -5.03
C SER A 14 15.50 -7.51 -3.91
N THR A 15 15.04 -7.71 -2.68
CA THR A 15 15.66 -8.51 -1.60
C THR A 15 14.69 -8.45 -0.42
N SER A 16 13.97 -9.56 -0.19
CA SER A 16 12.99 -9.78 0.90
C SER A 16 11.92 -8.70 1.06
N LYS A 17 10.96 -8.66 0.12
CA LYS A 17 9.69 -7.97 0.33
C LYS A 17 8.70 -8.96 0.88
N SER A 18 8.28 -8.79 2.13
CA SER A 18 7.14 -9.53 2.66
C SER A 18 5.90 -9.10 1.88
N VAL A 19 5.28 -10.06 1.18
CA VAL A 19 4.03 -9.86 0.43
C VAL A 19 2.95 -10.66 1.12
N ILE A 20 1.94 -9.97 1.64
CA ILE A 20 0.89 -10.55 2.46
C ILE A 20 -0.45 -10.22 1.84
N ARG A 21 -1.32 -11.22 1.76
CA ARG A 21 -2.69 -11.07 1.25
C ARG A 21 -3.66 -11.02 2.41
N TYR A 22 -4.56 -10.05 2.39
CA TYR A 22 -5.50 -9.84 3.48
C TYR A 22 -6.76 -9.11 2.99
N ARG A 23 -7.93 -9.73 3.20
CA ARG A 23 -9.26 -9.21 2.81
C ARG A 23 -9.34 -8.64 1.37
N GLY A 24 -8.67 -9.29 0.42
CA GLY A 24 -8.64 -8.85 -0.98
C GLY A 24 -7.64 -7.72 -1.28
N PHE A 25 -6.77 -7.39 -0.33
CA PHE A 25 -5.65 -6.46 -0.50
C PHE A 25 -4.32 -7.18 -0.42
N VAL A 26 -3.34 -6.65 -1.17
CA VAL A 26 -1.93 -7.02 -1.07
C VAL A 26 -1.20 -5.94 -0.28
N LEU A 27 -0.58 -6.36 0.82
CA LEU A 27 0.34 -5.56 1.63
C LEU A 27 1.75 -5.94 1.20
N ILE A 28 2.51 -4.94 0.73
CA ILE A 28 3.86 -5.12 0.20
C ILE A 28 4.81 -4.27 1.04
N GLU A 29 5.64 -4.94 1.83
CA GLU A 29 6.69 -4.27 2.59
C GLU A 29 7.68 -3.57 1.65
N GLN A 30 8.02 -2.34 2.00
CA GLN A 30 8.95 -1.48 1.28
C GLN A 30 10.28 -1.43 2.04
N LEU A 31 11.36 -1.01 1.36
CA LEU A 31 12.69 -0.95 1.98
C LEU A 31 12.79 -0.04 3.20
N ASN A 32 11.96 1.00 3.26
CA ASN A 32 11.87 1.91 4.39
C ASN A 32 10.96 1.38 5.52
N LYS A 33 10.63 0.08 5.54
CA LYS A 33 9.70 -0.55 6.49
C LYS A 33 8.29 0.08 6.49
N SER A 34 7.92 0.76 5.40
CA SER A 34 6.53 1.14 5.15
C SER A 34 5.81 0.03 4.38
N TRP A 35 4.49 0.09 4.34
CA TRP A 35 3.67 -0.86 3.59
C TRP A 35 2.96 -0.17 2.44
N LEU A 36 3.13 -0.71 1.24
CA LEU A 36 2.27 -0.38 0.11
C LEU A 36 1.08 -1.33 0.14
N ILE A 37 -0.11 -0.77 0.33
CA ILE A 37 -1.37 -1.52 0.39
C ILE A 37 -2.13 -1.24 -0.89
N ARG A 38 -2.48 -2.29 -1.63
CA ARG A 38 -3.24 -2.16 -2.88
C ARG A 38 -4.28 -3.26 -3.03
N PRO A 39 -5.38 -3.01 -3.75
CA PRO A 39 -6.30 -4.03 -4.19
C PRO A 39 -5.63 -5.20 -4.92
N GLU A 40 -6.10 -6.42 -4.67
CA GLU A 40 -5.75 -7.60 -5.49
C GLU A 40 -6.42 -7.57 -6.86
N LYS A 41 -7.68 -7.13 -6.90
CA LYS A 41 -8.49 -7.00 -8.11
C LYS A 41 -9.06 -5.60 -8.17
N SER A 42 -9.00 -4.97 -9.34
CA SER A 42 -9.77 -3.77 -9.62
C SER A 42 -11.15 -4.18 -10.14
N PRO A 43 -12.25 -3.53 -9.74
CA PRO A 43 -12.35 -2.39 -8.84
C PRO A 43 -12.65 -2.85 -7.41
N LEU A 44 -11.81 -2.45 -6.44
CA LEU A 44 -12.14 -2.54 -5.02
C LEU A 44 -12.36 -1.14 -4.46
N VAL A 45 -13.14 -1.08 -3.37
CA VAL A 45 -13.65 0.13 -2.73
C VAL A 45 -12.55 1.11 -2.32
N LEU A 46 -11.37 0.61 -1.93
CA LEU A 46 -10.27 1.42 -1.44
C LEU A 46 -9.13 1.48 -2.46
N LEU A 47 -8.73 2.71 -2.84
CA LEU A 47 -7.59 2.94 -3.72
C LEU A 47 -6.26 2.52 -3.06
N PRO A 48 -5.22 2.22 -3.84
CA PRO A 48 -3.89 1.96 -3.30
C PRO A 48 -3.37 3.12 -2.46
N PHE A 49 -2.75 2.80 -1.31
CA PHE A 49 -2.14 3.79 -0.43
C PHE A 49 -0.88 3.24 0.24
N ARG A 50 -0.10 4.13 0.87
CA ARG A 50 1.08 3.77 1.65
C ARG A 50 0.88 4.11 3.12
N THR A 51 1.36 3.26 4.00
CA THR A 51 1.47 3.56 5.43
C THR A 51 2.75 4.34 5.73
N SER A 52 2.84 4.91 6.92
CA SER A 52 4.12 5.30 7.52
C SER A 52 4.97 4.06 7.83
N ILE A 53 6.17 4.29 8.37
CA ILE A 53 7.03 3.21 8.89
C ILE A 53 6.30 2.54 10.05
N CYS A 54 5.93 1.28 9.90
CA CYS A 54 5.14 0.55 10.90
C CYS A 54 5.30 -0.96 10.76
N SER A 55 4.89 -1.66 11.82
CA SER A 55 4.78 -3.12 11.84
C SER A 55 3.63 -3.62 10.96
N LEU A 56 3.64 -4.91 10.62
CA LEU A 56 2.54 -5.56 9.90
C LEU A 56 1.20 -5.44 10.63
N ILE A 57 1.21 -5.53 11.95
CA ILE A 57 0.00 -5.47 12.79
C ILE A 57 -0.64 -4.09 12.68
N GLU A 58 0.17 -3.03 12.74
CA GLU A 58 -0.29 -1.66 12.55
C GLU A 58 -0.78 -1.44 11.11
N ALA A 59 -0.06 -1.95 10.10
CA ALA A 59 -0.50 -1.87 8.70
C ALA A 59 -1.87 -2.53 8.49
N LYS A 60 -2.14 -3.66 9.15
CA LYS A 60 -3.44 -4.32 9.16
C LYS A 60 -4.51 -3.44 9.81
N GLN A 61 -4.24 -2.86 10.98
CA GLN A 61 -5.19 -1.98 11.67
C GLN A 61 -5.55 -0.76 10.83
N ILE A 62 -4.57 -0.13 10.18
CA ILE A 62 -4.79 1.03 9.30
C ILE A 62 -5.69 0.64 8.12
N LEU A 63 -5.48 -0.53 7.52
CA LEU A 63 -6.32 -1.02 6.43
C LEU A 63 -7.75 -1.27 6.91
N GLU A 64 -7.95 -1.94 8.04
CA GLU A 64 -9.28 -2.18 8.61
C GLU A 64 -10.02 -0.88 8.87
N SER A 65 -9.38 0.11 9.52
CA SER A 65 -10.01 1.40 9.79
C SER A 65 -10.45 2.12 8.50
N LYS A 66 -9.61 2.10 7.46
CA LYS A 66 -9.94 2.69 6.16
C LYS A 66 -11.08 1.96 5.44
N LEU A 67 -11.15 0.65 5.58
CA LEU A 67 -12.25 -0.14 5.03
C LEU A 67 -13.56 0.19 5.73
N SER A 68 -13.57 0.24 7.06
CA SER A 68 -14.77 0.61 7.81
C SER A 68 -15.24 2.04 7.52
N GLU A 69 -14.32 2.99 7.34
CA GLU A 69 -14.65 4.36 6.95
C GLU A 69 -15.28 4.43 5.54
N GLN A 70 -14.74 3.65 4.59
CA GLN A 70 -15.30 3.54 3.25
C GLN A 70 -16.67 2.85 3.24
N GLU A 71 -16.82 1.72 3.94
CA GLU A 71 -18.10 1.02 4.08
C GLU A 71 -19.18 1.95 4.66
N ARG A 72 -18.84 2.70 5.72
CA ARG A 72 -19.74 3.70 6.30
C ARG A 72 -20.11 4.83 5.34
N SER A 73 -19.19 5.21 4.44
CA SER A 73 -19.44 6.26 3.44
C SER A 73 -20.38 5.77 2.33
N LEU A 74 -20.34 4.48 2.02
CA LEU A 74 -21.22 3.84 1.02
C LEU A 74 -22.64 3.58 1.56
N GLU A 75 -22.81 3.31 2.85
CA GLU A 75 -24.13 3.09 3.47
C GLU A 75 -24.97 4.37 3.61
N VAL A 76 -24.33 5.54 3.56
CA VAL A 76 -24.98 6.84 3.76
C VAL A 76 -25.36 7.52 2.42
N ALA A 77 -24.94 6.95 1.29
CA ALA A 77 -25.20 7.46 -0.07
C ALA A 77 -26.35 6.72 -0.76
#